data_AF-A0AAN9ACW9-F1
#
_entry.id   AF-A0AAN9ACW9-F1
#
_cell.length_a   1.000
_cell.length_b   1.000
_cell.length_c   1.000
_cell.angle_alpha   90.00
_cell.angle_beta   90.00
_cell.angle_gamma   90.00
#
_symmetry.space_group_name_H-M   'P 1'
#
loop_
_entity.id
_entity.type
_entity.pdbx_description
1 polymer ?
#
loop_
_entity_poly.entity_id
_entity_poly.type
_entity_poly.pdbx_seq_one_letter_code
_entity_poly.pdbx_strand_id
1 'polypeptide(L)'
;MSEQVQQQQPPPMNGAATQEEEVRLMTEEELEREKMRPPDIDQDMKEMERRKRVEAIMNSNIFREELEKIVECQLTEGYSGYQAIQNISEMMGIPASRLNIFKGSQSLIPINDIRGMEGLGFAKGEKLLRCKLAAVYRLIDLHGWTQSIYNHVTARISQDTEHFLLNPFGMLYHEVTASTLIKVDMQGNVVDGGSTNFGVNVAGFMLHSAIHAARPDIRCIIHLHHPAAVAVSCMKNGLMPLSQESLLIGDISYHEYQGIFVNPEEKEKLARNLGPVNKVMLLRNHGVVCCGESIEEAWYNAYHLILACETQMRMAPLGLDSLIAVSDEARQAAYETARRGGGGVDSKQEGGAAGQGPKERKWKVGELEFEALMRSLDNAGLRTGFIYRRPLIKQEAARLQSDVALPPTASNYTHLFDEDDITRSPLKRILDGRKTQDKTRWLNSPNVYQKVEVLETGTPDPKKITKVEIITMENK
;
A
#
# COMPACT_ATOMS: atom_id res chain seq x y z
N MET A 1 68.35 -38.92 6.46
CA MET A 1 67.38 -39.98 6.10
C MET A 1 66.04 -39.50 6.63
N SER A 2 65.37 -38.52 6.03
CA SER A 2 64.92 -38.42 4.63
C SER A 2 63.92 -39.52 4.30
N GLU A 3 62.64 -39.32 4.62
CA GLU A 3 61.54 -39.99 3.93
C GLU A 3 60.63 -38.91 3.33
N GLN A 4 60.67 -38.90 1.99
CA GLN A 4 59.85 -38.09 1.10
C GLN A 4 58.49 -38.80 0.98
N VAL A 5 57.40 -38.08 1.17
CA VAL A 5 56.09 -38.49 0.65
C VAL A 5 55.74 -37.53 -0.49
N GLN A 6 55.61 -38.13 -1.67
CA GLN A 6 55.38 -37.53 -2.97
C GLN A 6 53.96 -36.93 -3.03
N GLN A 7 53.85 -35.61 -3.20
CA GLN A 7 52.58 -34.97 -3.56
C GLN A 7 52.31 -35.19 -5.05
N GLN A 8 51.24 -35.92 -5.36
CA GLN A 8 50.64 -35.96 -6.70
C GLN A 8 49.62 -34.82 -6.83
N GLN A 9 49.84 -33.92 -7.80
CA GLN A 9 48.91 -32.87 -8.18
C GLN A 9 47.73 -33.45 -8.99
N PRO A 10 46.47 -33.10 -8.68
CA PRO A 10 45.35 -33.29 -9.60
C PRO A 10 45.32 -32.19 -10.69
N PRO A 11 44.73 -32.45 -11.87
CA PRO A 11 44.86 -31.65 -13.08
C PRO A 11 44.15 -30.28 -12.98
N PRO A 12 44.53 -29.30 -13.84
CA PRO A 12 44.03 -27.94 -13.75
C PRO A 12 42.52 -27.87 -14.02
N MET A 13 41.79 -27.29 -13.07
CA MET A 13 40.42 -26.85 -13.29
C MET A 13 40.41 -25.78 -14.40
N ASN A 14 39.66 -26.06 -15.46
CA ASN A 14 39.36 -25.09 -16.50
C ASN A 14 38.77 -23.82 -15.88
N GLY A 15 39.34 -22.70 -16.33
CA GLY A 15 39.22 -21.39 -15.73
C GLY A 15 37.79 -20.89 -15.51
N ALA A 16 37.64 -20.21 -14.38
CA ALA A 16 36.68 -19.15 -14.21
C ALA A 16 36.94 -18.09 -15.29
N ALA A 17 36.11 -18.09 -16.33
CA ALA A 17 36.07 -16.98 -17.26
C ALA A 17 35.43 -15.79 -16.52
N THR A 18 36.26 -14.80 -16.27
CA THR A 18 35.89 -13.42 -15.97
C THR A 18 34.75 -13.00 -16.91
N GLN A 19 33.64 -12.53 -16.34
CA GLN A 19 32.61 -11.82 -17.09
C GLN A 19 33.19 -10.48 -17.55
N GLU A 20 33.96 -10.51 -18.63
CA GLU A 20 34.10 -9.36 -19.50
C GLU A 20 32.78 -9.24 -20.27
N GLU A 21 32.05 -8.14 -20.04
CA GLU A 21 30.97 -7.72 -20.91
C GLU A 21 31.52 -7.54 -22.33
N GLU A 22 31.44 -8.57 -23.16
CA GLU A 22 31.47 -8.38 -24.61
C GLU A 22 30.20 -7.60 -25.00
N VAL A 23 30.32 -6.28 -25.00
CA VAL A 23 29.36 -5.39 -25.67
C VAL A 23 29.45 -5.71 -27.17
N ARG A 24 28.61 -6.65 -27.62
CA ARG A 24 28.43 -6.94 -29.04
C ARG A 24 27.82 -5.70 -29.69
N LEU A 25 28.68 -4.88 -30.30
CA LEU A 25 28.25 -3.73 -31.11
C LEU A 25 27.35 -4.24 -32.23
N MET A 26 26.05 -3.95 -32.13
CA MET A 26 25.09 -4.26 -33.17
C MET A 26 25.54 -3.61 -34.49
N THR A 27 25.45 -4.37 -35.57
CA THR A 27 25.74 -3.86 -36.91
C THR A 27 24.69 -2.82 -37.31
N GLU A 28 25.06 -1.83 -38.14
CA GLU A 28 24.12 -0.77 -38.59
C GLU A 28 22.87 -1.36 -39.27
N GLU A 29 22.99 -2.51 -39.95
CA GLU A 29 21.87 -3.24 -40.54
C GLU A 29 20.91 -3.86 -39.51
N GLU A 30 21.40 -4.27 -38.35
CA GLU A 30 20.55 -4.83 -37.27
C GLU A 30 19.77 -3.71 -36.56
N LEU A 31 20.38 -2.53 -36.40
CA LEU A 31 19.76 -1.35 -35.80
C LEU A 31 18.65 -0.77 -36.70
N GLU A 32 18.82 -0.81 -38.02
CA GLU A 32 17.77 -0.41 -38.97
C GLU A 32 16.60 -1.40 -38.99
N ARG A 33 16.86 -2.71 -38.82
CA ARG A 33 15.79 -3.74 -38.73
C ARG A 33 14.99 -3.68 -37.44
N GLU A 34 15.57 -3.21 -36.33
CA GLU A 34 14.82 -2.93 -35.10
C GLU A 34 13.94 -1.69 -35.25
N LYS A 35 14.42 -0.63 -35.91
CA LYS A 35 13.62 0.59 -36.15
C LYS A 35 12.44 0.38 -37.09
N MET A 36 12.52 -0.61 -37.97
CA MET A 36 11.48 -0.93 -38.97
C MET A 36 10.49 -2.00 -38.51
N ARG A 37 10.57 -2.50 -37.26
CA ARG A 37 9.73 -3.60 -36.78
C ARG A 37 8.40 -3.08 -36.22
N PRO A 38 7.24 -3.61 -36.69
CA PRO A 38 5.95 -3.28 -36.11
C PRO A 38 5.88 -3.64 -34.61
N PRO A 39 5.23 -2.80 -33.77
CA PRO A 39 5.24 -2.94 -32.31
C PRO A 39 4.71 -4.28 -31.80
N ASP A 40 3.76 -4.89 -32.52
CA ASP A 40 3.19 -6.19 -32.15
C ASP A 40 4.21 -7.34 -32.26
N ILE A 41 5.12 -7.26 -33.24
CA ILE A 41 6.16 -8.29 -33.47
C ILE A 41 7.28 -8.17 -32.43
N ASP A 42 7.61 -6.94 -32.02
CA ASP A 42 8.61 -6.69 -30.98
C ASP A 42 8.12 -7.14 -29.60
N GLN A 43 6.82 -7.02 -29.32
CA GLN A 43 6.22 -7.54 -28.11
C GLN A 43 6.23 -9.07 -28.07
N ASP A 44 5.89 -9.73 -29.18
CA ASP A 44 5.94 -11.19 -29.32
C ASP A 44 7.37 -11.73 -29.18
N MET A 45 8.37 -11.04 -29.74
CA MET A 45 9.77 -11.41 -29.60
C MET A 45 10.26 -11.33 -28.15
N LYS A 46 9.90 -10.27 -27.42
CA LYS A 46 10.23 -10.13 -26.00
C LYS A 46 9.55 -11.21 -25.16
N GLU A 47 8.31 -11.56 -25.49
CA GLU A 47 7.60 -12.63 -24.80
C GLU A 47 8.21 -14.01 -25.12
N MET A 48 8.67 -14.23 -26.35
CA MET A 48 9.38 -15.43 -26.75
C MET A 48 10.73 -15.57 -26.03
N GLU A 49 11.50 -14.49 -25.89
CA GLU A 49 12.75 -14.49 -25.10
C GLU A 49 12.49 -14.73 -23.61
N ARG A 50 11.40 -14.19 -23.07
CA ARG A 50 10.99 -14.46 -21.68
C ARG A 50 10.64 -15.94 -21.49
N ARG A 51 9.90 -16.54 -22.43
CA ARG A 51 9.56 -17.96 -22.41
C ARG A 51 10.81 -18.83 -22.49
N LYS A 52 11.77 -18.49 -23.36
CA LYS A 52 13.08 -19.17 -23.43
C LYS A 52 13.88 -19.09 -22.12
N ARG A 53 13.86 -17.93 -21.44
CA ARG A 53 14.53 -17.77 -20.14
C ARG A 53 13.86 -18.61 -19.04
N VAL A 54 12.53 -18.63 -19.00
CA VAL A 54 11.78 -19.46 -18.03
C VAL A 54 12.01 -20.95 -18.30
N GLU A 55 12.02 -21.36 -19.56
CA GLU A 55 12.30 -22.73 -19.98
C GLU A 55 13.73 -23.15 -19.61
N ALA A 56 14.74 -22.28 -19.81
CA ALA A 56 16.11 -22.54 -19.40
C ALA A 56 16.27 -22.71 -17.87
N ILE A 57 15.52 -21.94 -17.07
CA ILE A 57 15.52 -22.07 -15.61
C ILE A 57 14.83 -23.37 -15.18
N MET A 58 13.70 -23.71 -15.78
CA MET A 58 12.97 -24.94 -15.46
C MET A 58 13.69 -26.22 -15.90
N ASN A 59 14.50 -26.15 -16.95
CA ASN A 59 15.32 -27.25 -17.45
C ASN A 59 16.71 -27.31 -16.79
N SER A 60 17.04 -26.40 -15.88
CA SER A 60 18.28 -26.46 -15.10
C SER A 60 18.20 -27.56 -14.05
N ASN A 61 19.05 -28.58 -14.19
CA ASN A 61 19.14 -29.68 -13.24
C ASN A 61 19.51 -29.19 -11.83
N ILE A 62 20.36 -28.17 -11.73
CA ILE A 62 20.79 -27.58 -10.46
C ILE A 62 19.60 -26.91 -9.75
N PHE A 63 18.78 -26.16 -10.51
CA PHE A 63 17.60 -25.50 -9.95
C PHE A 63 16.55 -26.53 -9.49
N ARG A 64 16.36 -27.62 -10.24
CA ARG A 64 15.44 -28.70 -9.83
C ARG A 64 15.92 -29.41 -8.57
N GLU A 65 17.21 -29.73 -8.45
CA GLU A 65 17.78 -30.38 -7.27
C GLU A 65 17.70 -29.49 -6.01
N GLU A 66 17.89 -28.18 -6.14
CA GLU A 66 17.73 -27.23 -5.02
C GLU A 66 16.27 -27.10 -4.60
N LEU A 67 15.35 -27.05 -5.57
CA LEU A 67 13.92 -26.95 -5.30
C LEU A 67 13.36 -28.23 -4.67
N GLU A 68 13.85 -29.40 -5.10
CA GLU A 68 13.53 -30.69 -4.49
C GLU A 68 14.04 -30.77 -3.04
N LYS A 69 15.26 -30.31 -2.74
CA LYS A 69 15.77 -30.22 -1.36
C LYS A 69 14.93 -29.31 -0.47
N ILE A 70 14.50 -28.15 -0.98
CA ILE A 70 13.65 -27.22 -0.23
C ILE A 70 12.29 -27.84 0.08
N VAL A 71 11.68 -28.54 -0.88
CA VAL A 71 10.39 -29.23 -0.71
C VAL A 71 10.52 -30.41 0.25
N GLU A 72 11.61 -31.18 0.18
CA GLU A 72 11.86 -32.33 1.05
C GLU A 72 12.09 -31.90 2.52
N CYS A 73 12.84 -30.80 2.75
CA CYS A 73 12.96 -30.16 4.06
C CYS A 73 11.59 -29.65 4.59
N GLN A 74 10.74 -29.12 3.70
CA GLN A 74 9.43 -28.60 4.08
C GLN A 74 8.46 -29.72 4.53
N LEU A 75 8.55 -30.89 3.91
CA LEU A 75 7.75 -32.07 4.25
C LEU A 75 8.21 -32.76 5.53
N THR A 76 9.50 -32.70 5.86
CA THR A 76 10.09 -33.35 7.04
C THR A 76 10.00 -32.50 8.30
N GLU A 77 10.10 -31.17 8.20
CA GLU A 77 10.19 -30.27 9.38
C GLU A 77 8.96 -29.37 9.61
N GLY A 78 7.92 -29.44 8.77
CA GLY A 78 6.66 -28.71 9.02
C GLY A 78 6.80 -27.18 8.99
N TYR A 79 7.75 -26.64 8.23
CA TYR A 79 7.93 -25.21 8.04
C TYR A 79 6.80 -24.62 7.17
N SER A 80 6.23 -23.50 7.62
CA SER A 80 5.20 -22.77 6.87
C SER A 80 5.74 -22.39 5.48
N GLY A 81 4.97 -22.64 4.42
CA GLY A 81 5.41 -22.39 3.03
C GLY A 81 5.75 -20.93 2.69
N TYR A 82 5.58 -20.03 3.64
CA TYR A 82 5.98 -18.63 3.58
C TYR A 82 7.50 -18.44 3.57
N GLN A 83 8.25 -19.18 4.38
CA GLN A 83 9.72 -19.05 4.44
C GLN A 83 10.40 -19.60 3.16
N ALA A 84 9.85 -20.67 2.57
CA ALA A 84 10.37 -21.24 1.33
C ALA A 84 10.23 -20.26 0.15
N ILE A 85 9.09 -19.56 0.07
CA ILE A 85 8.84 -18.54 -0.96
C ILE A 85 9.74 -17.30 -0.74
N GLN A 86 10.05 -16.94 0.51
CA GLN A 86 11.02 -15.87 0.82
C GLN A 86 12.44 -16.23 0.35
N ASN A 87 12.93 -17.45 0.64
CA ASN A 87 14.26 -17.88 0.21
C ASN A 87 14.38 -17.96 -1.32
N ILE A 88 13.34 -18.42 -2.01
CA ILE A 88 13.29 -18.43 -3.49
C ILE A 88 13.29 -16.98 -4.04
N SER A 89 12.60 -16.04 -3.38
CA SER A 89 12.61 -14.63 -3.75
C SER A 89 13.97 -13.96 -3.58
N GLU A 90 14.68 -14.25 -2.49
CA GLU A 90 16.04 -13.75 -2.25
C GLU A 90 17.02 -14.30 -3.30
N MET A 91 16.88 -15.57 -3.67
CA MET A 91 17.69 -16.20 -4.71
C MET A 91 17.38 -15.65 -6.12
N MET A 92 16.15 -15.18 -6.36
CA MET A 92 15.74 -14.52 -7.60
C MET A 92 15.96 -13.00 -7.63
N GLY A 93 16.55 -12.41 -6.58
CA GLY A 93 16.89 -10.97 -6.51
C GLY A 93 15.67 -10.04 -6.42
N ILE A 94 14.51 -10.53 -5.96
CA ILE A 94 13.30 -9.72 -5.81
C ILE A 94 13.21 -9.24 -4.36
N PRO A 95 13.18 -7.91 -4.08
CA PRO A 95 13.13 -7.40 -2.71
C PRO A 95 11.81 -7.81 -2.01
N ALA A 96 11.95 -8.38 -0.81
CA ALA A 96 10.88 -8.97 0.00
C ALA A 96 9.68 -8.04 0.27
N SER A 97 9.88 -6.72 0.20
CA SER A 97 8.82 -5.72 0.38
C SER A 97 7.75 -5.73 -0.71
N ARG A 98 8.00 -6.32 -1.89
CA ARG A 98 7.01 -6.43 -2.98
C ARG A 98 6.12 -7.68 -2.90
N LEU A 99 6.45 -8.67 -2.05
CA LEU A 99 5.72 -9.94 -1.97
C LEU A 99 4.50 -9.91 -1.04
N ASN A 100 4.32 -8.85 -0.24
CA ASN A 100 3.11 -8.65 0.55
C ASN A 100 1.85 -8.37 -0.29
N ILE A 101 1.97 -8.23 -1.62
CA ILE A 101 0.86 -7.94 -2.53
C ILE A 101 0.09 -9.20 -2.95
N PHE A 102 0.62 -10.41 -2.73
CA PHE A 102 -0.02 -11.66 -3.16
C PHE A 102 -0.44 -12.56 -1.98
N LYS A 103 -1.31 -12.04 -1.09
CA LYS A 103 -2.22 -12.92 -0.34
C LYS A 103 -3.40 -13.30 -1.25
N GLY A 104 -3.37 -14.51 -1.79
CA GLY A 104 -4.46 -15.08 -2.57
C GLY A 104 -5.78 -15.08 -1.78
N SER A 105 -6.86 -14.66 -2.45
CA SER A 105 -8.26 -14.83 -2.04
C SER A 105 -8.59 -14.50 -0.57
N GLN A 106 -8.09 -13.39 -0.03
CA GLN A 106 -8.72 -12.79 1.15
C GLN A 106 -9.84 -11.86 0.69
N SER A 107 -11.02 -11.99 1.29
CA SER A 107 -12.10 -11.02 1.14
C SER A 107 -11.58 -9.64 1.58
N LEU A 108 -11.31 -8.77 0.62
CA LEU A 108 -10.83 -7.42 0.91
C LEU A 108 -11.95 -6.65 1.61
N ILE A 109 -11.68 -6.22 2.83
CA ILE A 109 -12.62 -5.45 3.63
C ILE A 109 -12.49 -3.97 3.21
N PRO A 110 -13.55 -3.34 2.69
CA PRO A 110 -13.50 -1.93 2.33
C PRO A 110 -13.33 -1.06 3.58
N ILE A 111 -12.44 -0.08 3.51
CA ILE A 111 -12.21 0.91 4.57
C ILE A 111 -13.45 1.80 4.73
N ASN A 112 -14.03 2.27 3.62
CA ASN A 112 -15.25 3.07 3.61
C ASN A 112 -16.50 2.17 3.59
N ASP A 113 -16.82 1.63 4.77
CA ASP A 113 -17.94 0.73 5.00
C ASP A 113 -19.17 1.42 5.64
N ILE A 114 -19.05 2.68 6.04
CA ILE A 114 -20.16 3.47 6.61
C ILE A 114 -21.23 3.69 5.53
N ARG A 115 -22.39 3.01 5.65
CA ARG A 115 -23.52 3.09 4.71
C ARG A 115 -24.86 3.26 5.42
N GLY A 116 -25.89 3.67 4.67
CA GLY A 116 -27.29 3.66 5.13
C GLY A 116 -27.53 4.48 6.40
N MET A 117 -28.39 3.95 7.29
CA MET A 117 -28.81 4.64 8.52
C MET A 117 -27.67 4.83 9.54
N GLU A 118 -26.69 3.91 9.59
CA GLU A 118 -25.49 4.07 10.43
C GLU A 118 -24.67 5.31 10.00
N GLY A 119 -24.68 5.61 8.70
CA GLY A 119 -24.11 6.84 8.18
C GLY A 119 -24.80 8.10 8.70
N LEU A 120 -26.06 8.09 9.10
CA LEU A 120 -26.72 9.31 9.61
C LEU A 120 -26.20 9.71 11.00
N GLY A 121 -25.57 8.78 11.74
CA GLY A 121 -25.05 9.03 13.09
C GLY A 121 -23.78 9.88 13.14
N PHE A 122 -23.05 10.02 12.03
CA PHE A 122 -21.77 10.73 11.99
C PHE A 122 -21.83 12.01 11.16
N ALA A 123 -21.26 13.09 11.70
CA ALA A 123 -21.03 14.31 10.93
C ALA A 123 -20.10 14.01 9.73
N LYS A 124 -20.28 14.74 8.62
CA LYS A 124 -19.46 14.55 7.40
C LYS A 124 -17.96 14.62 7.67
N GLY A 125 -17.53 15.53 8.56
CA GLY A 125 -16.13 15.65 8.97
C GLY A 125 -15.62 14.42 9.72
N GLU A 126 -16.41 13.89 10.65
CA GLU A 126 -16.05 12.67 11.41
C GLU A 126 -15.94 11.45 10.49
N LYS A 127 -16.86 11.27 9.52
CA LYS A 127 -16.78 10.17 8.55
C LYS A 127 -15.48 10.18 7.76
N LEU A 128 -15.10 11.34 7.23
CA LEU A 128 -13.87 11.47 6.46
C LEU A 128 -12.64 11.21 7.35
N LEU A 129 -12.68 11.65 8.60
CA LEU A 129 -11.62 11.39 9.57
C LEU A 129 -11.50 9.90 9.89
N ARG A 130 -12.63 9.21 10.10
CA ARG A 130 -12.68 7.75 10.30
C ARG A 130 -12.07 7.00 9.12
N CYS A 131 -12.44 7.36 7.89
CA CYS A 131 -11.85 6.76 6.69
C CYS A 131 -10.32 6.96 6.62
N LYS A 132 -9.84 8.19 6.86
CA LYS A 132 -8.40 8.48 6.86
C LYS A 132 -7.65 7.71 7.94
N LEU A 133 -8.20 7.67 9.15
CA LEU A 133 -7.59 6.96 10.27
C LEU A 133 -7.55 5.45 10.03
N ALA A 134 -8.65 4.85 9.57
CA ALA A 134 -8.69 3.45 9.18
C ALA A 134 -7.70 3.12 8.05
N ALA A 135 -7.52 4.04 7.09
CA ALA A 135 -6.48 3.89 6.06
C ALA A 135 -5.06 3.87 6.65
N VAL A 136 -4.76 4.65 7.70
CA VAL A 136 -3.48 4.56 8.41
C VAL A 136 -3.28 3.18 9.04
N TYR A 137 -4.28 2.59 9.68
CA TYR A 137 -4.18 1.23 10.19
C TYR A 137 -3.84 0.23 9.07
N ARG A 138 -4.48 0.34 7.89
CA ARG A 138 -4.13 -0.48 6.71
C ARG A 138 -2.70 -0.24 6.22
N LEU A 139 -2.24 1.01 6.23
CA LEU A 139 -0.86 1.32 5.83
C LEU A 139 0.15 0.70 6.81
N ILE A 140 -0.10 0.78 8.12
CA ILE A 140 0.77 0.16 9.14
C ILE A 140 0.84 -1.37 8.93
N ASP A 141 -0.29 -2.03 8.65
CA ASP A 141 -0.34 -3.47 8.34
C ASP A 141 0.42 -3.81 7.06
N LEU A 142 0.21 -3.05 5.97
CA LEU A 142 0.89 -3.26 4.70
C LEU A 142 2.41 -3.09 4.79
N HIS A 143 2.88 -2.15 5.62
CA HIS A 143 4.31 -1.94 5.87
C HIS A 143 4.90 -2.94 6.88
N GLY A 144 4.09 -3.83 7.48
CA GLY A 144 4.55 -4.82 8.45
C GLY A 144 4.92 -4.23 9.81
N TRP A 145 4.41 -3.05 10.16
CA TRP A 145 4.72 -2.35 11.42
C TRP A 145 3.78 -2.73 12.57
N THR A 146 2.83 -3.63 12.33
CA THR A 146 1.90 -4.15 13.33
C THR A 146 2.61 -4.98 14.37
N GLN A 147 2.19 -4.85 15.63
CA GLN A 147 2.63 -5.74 16.71
C GLN A 147 1.41 -6.45 17.30
N SER A 148 0.94 -7.51 16.64
CA SER A 148 -0.29 -8.22 17.03
C SER A 148 -1.46 -7.22 17.17
N ILE A 149 -2.15 -7.23 18.32
CA ILE A 149 -3.26 -6.33 18.67
C ILE A 149 -2.82 -5.04 19.39
N TYR A 150 -1.51 -4.83 19.56
CA TYR A 150 -0.94 -3.65 20.23
C TYR A 150 -0.67 -2.52 19.23
N ASN A 151 0.02 -1.47 19.69
CA ASN A 151 0.12 -0.15 19.06
C ASN A 151 -1.24 0.59 19.01
N HIS A 152 -1.20 1.91 18.90
CA HIS A 152 -2.41 2.72 18.83
C HIS A 152 -2.20 3.94 17.94
N VAL A 153 -3.26 4.34 17.24
CA VAL A 153 -3.30 5.61 16.51
C VAL A 153 -4.53 6.37 16.99
N THR A 154 -4.35 7.61 17.41
CA THR A 154 -5.48 8.48 17.82
C THR A 154 -5.64 9.64 16.87
N ALA A 155 -6.89 9.97 16.52
CA ALA A 155 -7.22 11.19 15.81
C ALA A 155 -8.27 12.01 16.58
N ARG A 156 -7.97 13.28 16.82
CA ARG A 156 -8.85 14.26 17.47
C ARG A 156 -9.96 14.67 16.50
N ILE A 157 -11.22 14.51 16.90
CA ILE A 157 -12.39 14.88 16.07
C ILE A 157 -12.60 16.40 16.07
N SER A 158 -12.65 16.98 17.28
CA SER A 158 -12.78 18.41 17.51
C SER A 158 -11.96 18.82 18.72
N GLN A 159 -11.47 20.06 18.72
CA GLN A 159 -10.81 20.66 19.89
C GLN A 159 -11.83 21.01 20.98
N ASP A 160 -13.06 21.36 20.61
CA ASP A 160 -14.04 21.83 21.62
C ASP A 160 -14.58 20.71 22.50
N THR A 161 -14.68 19.49 21.95
CA THR A 161 -15.28 18.34 22.66
C THR A 161 -14.23 17.39 23.24
N GLU A 162 -12.94 17.59 22.96
CA GLU A 162 -11.83 16.70 23.38
C GLU A 162 -12.15 15.21 23.17
N HIS A 163 -12.72 14.88 22.00
CA HIS A 163 -13.04 13.51 21.59
C HIS A 163 -12.03 12.96 20.60
N PHE A 164 -11.71 11.67 20.74
CA PHE A 164 -10.67 11.00 19.96
C PHE A 164 -11.19 9.71 19.35
N LEU A 165 -10.74 9.41 18.13
CA LEU A 165 -10.95 8.13 17.45
C LEU A 165 -9.72 7.25 17.60
N LEU A 166 -9.92 5.95 17.81
CA LEU A 166 -8.86 4.94 17.79
C LEU A 166 -9.41 3.55 17.45
N ASN A 167 -8.54 2.56 17.31
CA ASN A 167 -8.94 1.18 17.06
C ASN A 167 -9.61 0.53 18.28
N PRO A 168 -10.62 -0.32 18.05
CA PRO A 168 -11.08 -1.28 19.05
C PRO A 168 -9.95 -2.22 19.47
N PHE A 169 -9.82 -2.43 20.78
CA PHE A 169 -8.80 -3.31 21.32
C PHE A 169 -9.20 -4.78 21.15
N GLY A 170 -8.36 -5.53 20.42
CA GLY A 170 -8.61 -6.93 20.05
C GLY A 170 -8.70 -7.18 18.54
N MET A 171 -8.88 -6.13 17.73
CA MET A 171 -8.84 -6.24 16.27
C MET A 171 -7.44 -6.10 15.71
N LEU A 172 -7.15 -6.86 14.66
CA LEU A 172 -5.94 -6.70 13.85
C LEU A 172 -6.11 -5.49 12.91
N TYR A 173 -4.99 -4.88 12.51
CA TYR A 173 -5.02 -3.62 11.77
C TYR A 173 -5.60 -3.76 10.35
N HIS A 174 -5.48 -4.95 9.74
CA HIS A 174 -6.17 -5.28 8.49
C HIS A 174 -7.67 -5.56 8.63
N GLU A 175 -8.22 -5.53 9.84
CA GLU A 175 -9.67 -5.67 10.07
C GLU A 175 -10.33 -4.30 10.29
N VAL A 176 -9.55 -3.29 10.69
CA VAL A 176 -10.05 -1.94 11.01
C VAL A 176 -10.67 -1.29 9.76
N THR A 177 -11.88 -0.77 9.93
CA THR A 177 -12.64 0.04 8.94
C THR A 177 -13.09 1.37 9.57
N ALA A 178 -13.73 2.23 8.77
CA ALA A 178 -14.24 3.50 9.26
C ALA A 178 -15.36 3.32 10.31
N SER A 179 -16.23 2.33 10.13
CA SER A 179 -17.31 2.03 11.08
C SER A 179 -16.82 1.41 12.38
N THR A 180 -15.75 0.61 12.35
CA THR A 180 -15.25 -0.11 13.54
C THR A 180 -14.53 0.77 14.55
N LEU A 181 -14.06 1.95 14.13
CA LEU A 181 -13.34 2.87 15.01
C LEU A 181 -14.22 3.31 16.18
N ILE A 182 -13.62 3.37 17.37
CA ILE A 182 -14.29 3.78 18.59
C ILE A 182 -13.99 5.24 18.90
N LYS A 183 -14.96 5.95 19.48
CA LYS A 183 -14.83 7.34 19.95
C LYS A 183 -14.75 7.35 21.46
N VAL A 184 -13.74 8.02 22.00
CA VAL A 184 -13.51 8.15 23.44
C VAL A 184 -13.37 9.61 23.85
N ASP A 185 -13.66 9.88 25.12
CA ASP A 185 -13.30 11.14 25.77
C ASP A 185 -11.83 11.17 26.23
N MET A 186 -11.39 12.28 26.81
CA MET A 186 -10.02 12.47 27.32
C MET A 186 -9.66 11.48 28.44
N GLN A 187 -10.64 10.95 29.17
CA GLN A 187 -10.45 9.97 30.23
C GLN A 187 -10.41 8.53 29.71
N GLY A 188 -10.72 8.31 28.42
CA GLY A 188 -10.76 7.00 27.78
C GLY A 188 -12.10 6.30 27.93
N ASN A 189 -13.16 7.00 28.37
CA ASN A 189 -14.50 6.43 28.39
C ASN A 189 -15.04 6.38 26.96
N VAL A 190 -15.70 5.27 26.61
CA VAL A 190 -16.30 5.10 25.29
C VAL A 190 -17.55 5.98 25.18
N VAL A 191 -17.50 6.93 24.25
CA VAL A 191 -18.64 7.78 23.85
C VAL A 191 -19.43 7.10 22.74
N ASP A 192 -18.75 6.37 21.86
CA ASP A 192 -19.34 5.64 20.73
C ASP A 192 -18.48 4.41 20.41
N GLY A 193 -19.07 3.21 20.43
CA GLY A 193 -18.37 1.94 20.17
C GLY A 193 -18.19 1.61 18.69
N GLY A 194 -18.66 2.46 17.78
CA GLY A 194 -18.69 2.15 16.36
C GLY A 194 -19.56 0.91 16.07
N SER A 195 -19.16 0.10 15.11
CA SER A 195 -19.83 -1.15 14.73
C SER A 195 -19.35 -2.39 15.52
N THR A 196 -18.58 -2.21 16.60
CA THR A 196 -18.00 -3.32 17.36
C THR A 196 -18.38 -3.28 18.84
N ASN A 197 -18.28 -4.43 19.50
CA ASN A 197 -18.48 -4.56 20.95
C ASN A 197 -17.15 -4.56 21.72
N PHE A 198 -16.03 -4.27 21.05
CA PHE A 198 -14.71 -4.26 21.66
C PHE A 198 -14.48 -2.97 22.47
N GLY A 199 -13.66 -3.09 23.51
CA GLY A 199 -13.30 -1.97 24.37
C GLY A 199 -12.10 -1.17 23.86
N VAL A 200 -11.63 -0.27 24.72
CA VAL A 200 -10.43 0.55 24.52
C VAL A 200 -9.28 -0.05 25.33
N ASN A 201 -8.07 -0.04 24.79
CA ASN A 201 -6.88 -0.21 25.63
C ASN A 201 -6.60 1.09 26.39
N VAL A 202 -7.21 1.24 27.56
CA VAL A 202 -7.13 2.47 28.37
C VAL A 202 -5.67 2.79 28.72
N ALA A 203 -4.85 1.79 29.03
CA ALA A 203 -3.44 2.01 29.35
C ALA A 203 -2.68 2.61 28.16
N GLY A 204 -2.87 2.08 26.94
CA GLY A 204 -2.28 2.63 25.73
C GLY A 204 -2.80 4.03 25.39
N PHE A 205 -4.10 4.26 25.59
CA PHE A 205 -4.72 5.56 25.33
C PHE A 205 -4.23 6.66 26.28
N MET A 206 -3.82 6.32 27.51
CA MET A 206 -3.34 7.31 28.50
C MET A 206 -2.07 8.05 28.08
N LEU A 207 -1.21 7.42 27.27
CA LEU A 207 -0.07 8.09 26.64
C LEU A 207 -0.54 9.14 25.64
N HIS A 208 -1.50 8.77 24.78
CA HIS A 208 -2.06 9.67 23.76
C HIS A 208 -2.84 10.82 24.40
N SER A 209 -3.62 10.55 25.45
CA SER A 209 -4.40 11.57 26.16
C SER A 209 -3.52 12.59 26.86
N ALA A 210 -2.40 12.16 27.46
CA ALA A 210 -1.42 13.06 28.06
C ALA A 210 -0.83 14.04 27.02
N ILE A 211 -0.47 13.53 25.84
CA ILE A 211 0.09 14.35 24.76
C ILE A 211 -0.98 15.27 24.16
N HIS A 212 -2.18 14.77 23.87
CA HIS A 212 -3.27 15.58 23.33
C HIS A 212 -3.70 16.69 24.29
N ALA A 213 -3.71 16.44 25.60
CA ALA A 213 -4.00 17.45 26.62
C ALA A 213 -2.90 18.53 26.70
N ALA A 214 -1.64 18.13 26.59
CA ALA A 214 -0.50 19.06 26.63
C ALA A 214 -0.34 19.88 25.35
N ARG A 215 -0.76 19.33 24.20
CA ARG A 215 -0.55 19.90 22.86
C ARG A 215 -1.86 19.90 22.07
N PRO A 216 -2.73 20.91 22.26
CA PRO A 216 -3.99 21.05 21.53
C PRO A 216 -3.82 21.18 20.01
N ASP A 217 -2.64 21.60 19.53
CA ASP A 217 -2.28 21.66 18.11
C ASP A 217 -2.14 20.27 17.48
N ILE A 218 -1.83 19.23 18.27
CA ILE A 218 -1.69 17.86 17.79
C ILE A 218 -3.07 17.23 17.59
N ARG A 219 -3.35 16.85 16.35
CA ARG A 219 -4.61 16.22 15.94
C ARG A 219 -4.50 14.74 15.67
N CYS A 220 -3.31 14.23 15.38
CA CYS A 220 -3.08 12.80 15.19
C CYS A 220 -1.81 12.37 15.91
N ILE A 221 -1.85 11.18 16.52
CA ILE A 221 -0.70 10.56 17.18
C ILE A 221 -0.63 9.10 16.73
N ILE A 222 0.52 8.69 16.20
CA ILE A 222 0.85 7.32 15.82
C ILE A 222 1.91 6.80 16.80
N HIS A 223 1.60 5.73 17.52
CA HIS A 223 2.53 5.04 18.41
C HIS A 223 2.87 3.66 17.87
N LEU A 224 4.17 3.35 17.75
CA LEU A 224 4.68 2.12 17.15
C LEU A 224 5.81 1.50 17.96
N HIS A 225 5.81 0.17 18.06
CA HIS A 225 6.91 -0.66 18.57
C HIS A 225 7.70 -1.35 17.45
N HIS A 226 7.99 -0.60 16.38
CA HIS A 226 8.76 -1.16 15.26
C HIS A 226 10.18 -1.53 15.73
N PRO A 227 10.71 -2.74 15.43
CA PRO A 227 11.99 -3.21 15.98
C PRO A 227 13.16 -2.24 15.79
N ALA A 228 13.26 -1.58 14.63
CA ALA A 228 14.30 -0.60 14.38
C ALA A 228 14.16 0.65 15.27
N ALA A 229 12.93 1.13 15.50
CA ALA A 229 12.69 2.26 16.38
C ALA A 229 12.96 1.90 17.85
N VAL A 230 12.59 0.69 18.27
CA VAL A 230 12.92 0.18 19.60
C VAL A 230 14.44 0.11 19.78
N ALA A 231 15.16 -0.47 18.82
CA ALA A 231 16.62 -0.60 18.88
C ALA A 231 17.31 0.77 18.98
N VAL A 232 16.91 1.74 18.16
CA VAL A 232 17.44 3.11 18.21
C VAL A 232 17.06 3.81 19.53
N SER A 233 15.86 3.59 20.06
CA SER A 233 15.46 4.14 21.36
C SER A 233 16.36 3.67 22.51
N CYS A 234 16.96 2.48 22.39
CA CYS A 234 17.92 1.92 23.36
C CYS A 234 19.35 2.47 23.23
N MET A 235 19.69 3.12 22.11
CA MET A 235 21.04 3.63 21.87
C MET A 235 21.30 4.90 22.67
N LYS A 236 22.48 5.05 23.29
CA LYS A 236 22.84 6.27 24.04
C LYS A 236 22.61 7.55 23.21
N ASN A 237 23.06 7.54 21.96
CA ASN A 237 22.97 8.67 21.04
C ASN A 237 21.58 8.81 20.38
N GLY A 238 20.65 7.87 20.62
CA GLY A 238 19.33 7.87 20.00
C GLY A 238 19.41 7.86 18.47
N LEU A 239 18.50 8.56 17.79
CA LEU A 239 18.56 8.76 16.35
C LEU A 239 19.54 9.90 16.03
N MET A 240 20.51 9.60 15.15
CA MET A 240 21.54 10.52 14.70
C MET A 240 21.18 11.09 13.31
N PRO A 241 21.64 12.31 12.97
CA PRO A 241 21.39 12.94 11.66
C PRO A 241 22.27 12.33 10.55
N LEU A 242 22.00 11.07 10.19
CA LEU A 242 22.83 10.26 9.29
C LEU A 242 22.21 10.05 7.91
N SER A 243 20.91 10.27 7.75
CA SER A 243 20.19 10.10 6.47
C SER A 243 19.25 11.26 6.22
N GLN A 244 18.84 11.48 4.97
CA GLN A 244 17.91 12.56 4.63
C GLN A 244 16.62 12.47 5.47
N GLU A 245 16.08 11.26 5.66
CA GLU A 245 14.86 11.00 6.41
C GLU A 245 14.96 11.45 7.87
N SER A 246 16.12 11.27 8.51
CA SER A 246 16.37 11.76 9.87
C SER A 246 16.31 13.29 9.96
N LEU A 247 16.58 14.01 8.86
CA LEU A 247 16.53 15.47 8.81
C LEU A 247 15.09 15.98 8.59
N LEU A 248 14.25 15.23 7.88
CA LEU A 248 12.88 15.64 7.52
C LEU A 248 11.93 15.74 8.73
N ILE A 249 12.19 14.94 9.76
CA ILE A 249 11.37 14.87 10.98
C ILE A 249 11.71 15.97 12.00
N GLY A 250 12.89 16.59 11.88
CA GLY A 250 13.36 17.66 12.76
C GLY A 250 13.92 17.15 14.08
N ASP A 251 13.89 18.01 15.11
CA ASP A 251 14.35 17.64 16.44
C ASP A 251 13.44 16.58 17.09
N ILE A 252 14.08 15.63 17.78
CA ILE A 252 13.42 14.49 18.41
C ILE A 252 13.54 14.62 19.91
N SER A 253 12.41 14.45 20.59
CA SER A 253 12.35 14.38 22.05
C SER A 253 12.62 12.96 22.54
N TYR A 254 13.09 12.83 23.78
CA TYR A 254 13.31 11.54 24.43
C TYR A 254 12.56 11.47 25.75
N HIS A 255 11.98 10.31 26.03
CA HIS A 255 11.34 10.04 27.31
C HIS A 255 11.88 8.74 27.92
N GLU A 256 12.32 8.82 29.18
CA GLU A 256 12.85 7.69 29.93
C GLU A 256 11.75 6.70 30.30
N TYR A 257 12.05 5.41 30.20
CA TYR A 257 11.10 4.34 30.50
C TYR A 257 10.73 4.32 31.99
N GLN A 258 9.44 4.48 32.31
CA GLN A 258 8.93 4.43 33.68
C GLN A 258 7.96 3.26 33.94
N GLY A 259 7.82 2.35 32.97
CA GLY A 259 6.93 1.20 33.02
C GLY A 259 5.85 1.25 31.95
N ILE A 260 4.82 0.42 32.12
CA ILE A 260 3.74 0.24 31.15
C ILE A 260 2.63 1.29 31.35
N PHE A 261 2.39 1.70 32.59
CA PHE A 261 1.27 2.58 32.94
C PHE A 261 1.73 4.02 33.08
N VAL A 262 1.01 4.94 32.42
CA VAL A 262 1.25 6.37 32.54
C VAL A 262 0.59 6.91 33.80
N ASN A 263 1.41 7.15 34.82
CA ASN A 263 0.97 7.74 36.08
C ASN A 263 0.79 9.28 35.95
N PRO A 264 0.03 9.95 36.84
CA PRO A 264 -0.19 11.40 36.76
C PRO A 264 1.10 12.22 36.67
N GLU A 265 2.13 11.87 37.44
CA GLU A 265 3.45 12.54 37.38
C GLU A 265 4.16 12.33 36.04
N GLU A 266 3.96 11.16 35.42
CA GLU A 266 4.53 10.84 34.12
C GLU A 266 3.88 11.63 33.00
N LYS A 267 2.57 11.93 33.09
CA LYS A 267 1.87 12.79 32.12
C LYS A 267 2.55 14.16 31.98
N GLU A 268 2.90 14.78 33.10
CA GLU A 268 3.61 16.07 33.07
C GLU A 268 5.02 15.94 32.51
N LYS A 269 5.74 14.86 32.83
CA LYS A 269 7.07 14.60 32.27
C LYS A 269 7.02 14.37 30.76
N LEU A 270 6.04 13.61 30.26
CA LEU A 270 5.82 13.40 28.83
C LEU A 270 5.59 14.73 28.10
N ALA A 271 4.71 15.57 28.65
CA ALA A 271 4.44 16.90 28.12
C ALA A 271 5.70 17.78 28.08
N ARG A 272 6.46 17.82 29.18
CA ARG A 272 7.71 18.59 29.28
C ARG A 272 8.77 18.09 28.30
N ASN A 273 8.93 16.77 28.19
CA ASN A 273 9.95 16.17 27.31
C ASN A 273 9.60 16.36 25.83
N LEU A 274 8.32 16.23 25.44
CA LEU A 274 7.88 16.51 24.07
C LEU A 274 8.08 17.99 23.72
N GLY A 275 7.83 18.88 24.68
CA GLY A 275 7.99 20.31 24.50
C GLY A 275 6.98 20.92 23.52
N PRO A 276 7.14 22.22 23.20
CA PRO A 276 6.15 22.96 22.41
C PRO A 276 6.32 22.83 20.89
N VAL A 277 7.49 22.41 20.41
CA VAL A 277 7.82 22.40 18.98
C VAL A 277 7.86 20.98 18.41
N ASN A 278 8.60 20.07 19.05
CA ASN A 278 8.86 18.74 18.52
C ASN A 278 7.55 17.98 18.28
N LYS A 279 7.57 17.16 17.22
CA LYS A 279 6.44 16.31 16.80
C LYS A 279 6.78 14.82 16.89
N VAL A 280 8.03 14.45 17.19
CA VAL A 280 8.46 13.06 17.33
C VAL A 280 9.16 12.88 18.67
N MET A 281 8.79 11.83 19.39
CA MET A 281 9.38 11.49 20.68
C MET A 281 9.69 10.00 20.77
N LEU A 282 10.98 9.66 20.90
CA LEU A 282 11.42 8.30 21.18
C LEU A 282 11.21 7.99 22.66
N LEU A 283 10.46 6.94 22.93
CA LEU A 283 10.31 6.37 24.26
C LEU A 283 11.45 5.38 24.46
N ARG A 284 12.41 5.71 25.33
CA ARG A 284 13.58 4.87 25.63
C ARG A 284 13.11 3.45 25.93
N ASN A 285 13.77 2.48 25.31
CA ASN A 285 13.52 1.05 25.50
C ASN A 285 12.10 0.54 25.15
N HIS A 286 11.29 1.34 24.45
CA HIS A 286 9.88 1.01 24.22
C HIS A 286 9.45 1.16 22.76
N GLY A 287 9.73 2.31 22.14
CA GLY A 287 9.29 2.58 20.78
C GLY A 287 9.21 4.07 20.50
N VAL A 288 8.21 4.49 19.73
CA VAL A 288 8.09 5.88 19.31
C VAL A 288 6.66 6.39 19.32
N VAL A 289 6.52 7.69 19.54
CA VAL A 289 5.32 8.48 19.31
C VAL A 289 5.60 9.53 18.23
N CYS A 290 4.80 9.51 17.16
CA CYS A 290 4.84 10.46 16.06
C CYS A 290 3.53 11.25 16.01
N CYS A 291 3.63 12.55 16.16
CA CYS A 291 2.52 13.48 16.23
C CYS A 291 2.37 14.26 14.92
N GLY A 292 1.18 14.78 14.66
CA GLY A 292 0.92 15.69 13.55
C GLY A 292 -0.30 16.58 13.80
N GLU A 293 -0.33 17.74 13.15
CA GLU A 293 -1.49 18.62 13.08
C GLU A 293 -2.57 18.05 12.13
N SER A 294 -2.23 17.00 11.39
CA SER A 294 -3.14 16.19 10.60
C SER A 294 -2.70 14.72 10.60
N ILE A 295 -3.57 13.84 10.11
CA ILE A 295 -3.25 12.40 9.97
C ILE A 295 -2.10 12.20 8.99
N GLU A 296 -2.10 12.98 7.91
CA GLU A 296 -1.09 12.96 6.86
C GLU A 296 0.30 13.34 7.40
N GLU A 297 0.39 14.37 8.24
CA GLU A 297 1.65 14.77 8.86
C GLU A 297 2.14 13.75 9.90
N ALA A 298 1.24 13.18 10.72
CA ALA A 298 1.62 12.14 11.66
C ALA A 298 2.17 10.91 10.95
N TRP A 299 1.52 10.49 9.85
CA TRP A 299 2.00 9.41 8.98
C TRP A 299 3.36 9.74 8.35
N TYR A 300 3.54 10.95 7.82
CA TYR A 300 4.80 11.43 7.26
C TYR A 300 5.94 11.32 8.28
N ASN A 301 5.73 11.83 9.50
CA ASN A 301 6.71 11.75 10.57
C ASN A 301 7.02 10.30 10.97
N ALA A 302 6.00 9.44 11.08
CA ALA A 302 6.19 8.02 11.39
C ALA A 302 6.98 7.29 10.31
N TYR A 303 6.63 7.47 9.03
CA TYR A 303 7.28 6.81 7.91
C TYR A 303 8.76 7.17 7.81
N HIS A 304 9.09 8.45 7.83
CA HIS A 304 10.48 8.90 7.74
C HIS A 304 11.29 8.51 8.97
N LEU A 305 10.69 8.54 10.16
CA LEU A 305 11.37 8.07 11.36
C LEU A 305 11.72 6.58 11.27
N ILE A 306 10.75 5.72 10.91
CA ILE A 306 11.02 4.28 10.82
C ILE A 306 12.12 4.00 9.80
N LEU A 307 12.07 4.64 8.64
CA LEU A 307 13.10 4.51 7.61
C LEU A 307 14.47 5.02 8.07
N ALA A 308 14.52 6.14 8.80
CA ALA A 308 15.75 6.65 9.40
C ALA A 308 16.34 5.67 10.43
N CYS A 309 15.49 5.10 11.31
CA CYS A 309 15.91 4.11 12.30
C CYS A 309 16.44 2.84 11.63
N GLU A 310 15.77 2.32 10.61
CA GLU A 310 16.25 1.17 9.83
C GLU A 310 17.60 1.44 9.19
N THR A 311 17.76 2.63 8.61
CA THR A 311 19.01 3.03 7.94
C THR A 311 20.15 3.11 8.96
N GLN A 312 19.93 3.75 10.12
CA GLN A 312 20.91 3.77 11.21
C GLN A 312 21.25 2.36 11.72
N MET A 313 20.26 1.47 11.85
CA MET A 313 20.50 0.08 12.27
C MET A 313 21.37 -0.70 11.28
N ARG A 314 21.23 -0.45 9.96
CA ARG A 314 22.11 -1.04 8.95
C ARG A 314 23.54 -0.52 9.02
N MET A 315 23.74 0.71 9.48
CA MET A 315 25.05 1.32 9.66
C MET A 315 25.70 0.98 11.02
N ALA A 316 24.92 0.53 12.00
CA ALA A 316 25.40 0.27 13.36
C ALA A 316 26.63 -0.68 13.45
N PRO A 317 26.77 -1.75 12.64
CA PRO A 317 27.96 -2.61 12.67
C PRO A 317 29.29 -1.90 12.35
N LEU A 318 29.25 -0.74 11.68
CA LEU A 318 30.43 0.07 11.37
C LEU A 318 30.95 0.84 12.61
N GLY A 319 30.19 0.84 13.70
CA GLY A 319 30.41 1.68 14.87
C GLY A 319 29.88 3.09 14.65
N LEU A 320 28.93 3.53 15.48
CA LEU A 320 28.26 4.83 15.30
C LEU A 320 29.22 6.03 15.33
N ASP A 321 30.34 5.91 16.05
CA ASP A 321 31.37 6.95 16.16
C ASP A 321 32.22 7.09 14.88
N SER A 322 32.15 6.13 13.95
CA SER A 322 32.86 6.19 12.66
C SER A 322 32.03 6.84 11.54
N LEU A 323 30.76 7.15 11.82
CA LEU A 323 29.81 7.66 10.83
C LEU A 323 29.88 9.18 10.71
N ILE A 324 29.62 9.69 9.50
CA ILE A 324 29.60 11.13 9.22
C ILE A 324 28.20 11.66 9.50
N ALA A 325 28.08 12.50 10.52
CA ALA A 325 26.87 13.26 10.79
C ALA A 325 26.73 14.44 9.82
N VAL A 326 25.50 14.73 9.40
CA VAL A 326 25.18 15.92 8.62
C VAL A 326 25.33 17.18 9.49
N SER A 327 25.82 18.27 8.93
CA SER A 327 25.97 19.53 9.67
C SER A 327 24.61 20.11 10.09
N ASP A 328 24.58 20.87 11.18
CA ASP A 328 23.34 21.46 11.70
C ASP A 328 22.69 22.43 10.70
N GLU A 329 23.49 23.14 9.89
CA GLU A 329 22.97 24.04 8.86
C GLU A 329 22.24 23.27 7.76
N ALA A 330 22.83 22.16 7.29
CA ALA A 330 22.21 21.31 6.27
C ALA A 330 20.97 20.60 6.81
N ARG A 331 21.01 20.16 8.07
CA ARG A 331 19.86 19.58 8.79
C ARG A 331 18.69 20.56 8.86
N GLN A 332 18.95 21.79 9.30
CA GLN A 332 17.92 22.83 9.42
C GLN A 332 17.34 23.21 8.04
N ALA A 333 18.18 23.36 7.02
CA ALA A 333 17.73 23.68 5.67
C ALA A 333 16.86 22.57 5.06
N ALA A 334 17.23 21.30 5.28
CA ALA A 334 16.43 20.15 4.85
C ALA A 334 15.06 20.12 5.56
N TYR A 335 15.05 20.32 6.88
CA TYR A 335 13.81 20.38 7.67
C TYR A 335 12.88 21.50 7.20
N GLU A 336 13.38 22.73 7.05
CA GLU A 336 12.59 23.87 6.57
C GLU A 336 12.01 23.63 5.18
N THR A 337 12.78 23.00 4.30
CA THR A 337 12.32 22.66 2.95
C THR A 337 11.19 21.62 3.01
N ALA A 338 11.32 20.60 3.85
CA ALA A 338 10.28 19.57 4.05
C ALA A 338 8.97 20.18 4.59
N ARG A 339 9.07 21.13 5.53
CA ARG A 339 7.91 21.81 6.14
C ARG A 339 7.16 22.71 5.17
N ARG A 340 7.72 23.06 4.01
CA ARG A 340 7.01 23.81 2.96
C ARG A 340 5.89 22.98 2.30
N GLY A 341 5.94 21.65 2.40
CA GLY A 341 4.96 20.73 1.81
C GLY A 341 5.08 20.56 0.30
N GLY A 342 4.41 19.54 -0.23
CA GLY A 342 4.24 19.34 -1.68
C GLY A 342 5.45 18.85 -2.47
N GLY A 343 6.56 18.46 -1.84
CA GLY A 343 7.70 17.82 -2.53
C GLY A 343 8.29 18.63 -3.70
N GLY A 344 8.20 19.96 -3.67
CA GLY A 344 8.63 20.86 -4.75
C GLY A 344 7.61 21.08 -5.88
N VAL A 345 6.45 20.43 -5.84
CA VAL A 345 5.39 20.55 -6.86
C VAL A 345 4.66 21.90 -6.79
N ASP A 346 4.81 22.67 -5.70
CA ASP A 346 4.13 23.96 -5.47
C ASP A 346 4.93 25.22 -5.84
N SER A 347 6.13 25.10 -6.44
CA SER A 347 6.99 26.28 -6.66
C SER A 347 6.73 27.10 -7.93
N LYS A 348 5.92 26.65 -8.91
CA LYS A 348 5.69 27.41 -10.16
C LYS A 348 4.30 27.18 -10.78
N GLN A 349 3.27 27.79 -10.21
CA GLN A 349 2.06 28.18 -10.95
C GLN A 349 1.59 29.59 -10.52
N GLU A 350 2.53 30.53 -10.43
CA GLU A 350 2.21 31.95 -10.59
C GLU A 350 2.74 32.38 -11.96
N GLY A 351 1.86 32.37 -12.96
CA GLY A 351 2.22 32.66 -14.35
C GLY A 351 1.15 32.31 -15.36
N GLY A 352 -0.13 32.40 -15.01
CA GLY A 352 -1.21 32.45 -16.00
C GLY A 352 -1.47 33.91 -16.34
N ALA A 353 -1.16 34.31 -17.58
CA ALA A 353 -1.60 35.59 -18.10
C ALA A 353 -3.14 35.68 -17.98
N ALA A 354 -3.62 36.80 -17.43
CA ALA A 354 -5.02 37.20 -17.26
C ALA A 354 -5.88 36.26 -16.38
N GLY A 355 -6.02 36.67 -15.11
CA GLY A 355 -7.19 36.54 -14.22
C GLY A 355 -8.20 35.39 -14.42
N GLN A 356 -8.43 34.66 -13.31
CA GLN A 356 -9.46 33.63 -13.06
C GLN A 356 -9.03 32.17 -13.22
N GLY A 357 -7.94 31.78 -12.56
CA GLY A 357 -7.75 30.39 -12.12
C GLY A 357 -8.06 30.27 -10.62
N PRO A 358 -8.72 29.21 -10.13
CA PRO A 358 -8.91 29.02 -8.69
C PRO A 358 -7.55 28.97 -8.02
N LYS A 359 -7.34 29.78 -6.98
CA LYS A 359 -6.13 29.73 -6.13
C LYS A 359 -6.01 28.32 -5.56
N GLU A 360 -5.13 27.49 -6.12
CA GLU A 360 -4.88 26.16 -5.58
C GLU A 360 -4.26 26.30 -4.18
N ARG A 361 -4.88 25.65 -3.18
CA ARG A 361 -4.40 25.65 -1.80
C ARG A 361 -2.97 25.06 -1.74
N LYS A 362 -2.03 25.62 -0.99
CA LYS A 362 -0.71 24.98 -0.87
C LYS A 362 -0.81 23.59 -0.21
N TRP A 363 -0.06 22.60 -0.69
CA TRP A 363 0.06 21.30 0.00
C TRP A 363 0.69 21.48 1.38
N LYS A 364 0.11 20.85 2.39
CA LYS A 364 0.75 20.73 3.71
C LYS A 364 1.71 19.53 3.74
N VAL A 365 2.44 19.42 4.83
CA VAL A 365 3.38 18.31 5.10
C VAL A 365 2.64 16.98 5.00
N GLY A 366 3.20 16.04 4.24
CA GLY A 366 2.63 14.70 4.05
C GLY A 366 1.37 14.60 3.18
N GLU A 367 0.63 15.68 2.92
CA GLU A 367 -0.68 15.61 2.21
C GLU A 367 -0.54 15.00 0.80
N LEU A 368 0.49 15.40 0.03
CA LEU A 368 0.70 14.91 -1.33
C LEU A 368 1.07 13.41 -1.36
N GLU A 369 1.95 12.99 -0.46
CA GLU A 369 2.38 11.59 -0.32
C GLU A 369 1.22 10.72 0.18
N PHE A 370 0.47 11.21 1.16
CA PHE A 370 -0.70 10.52 1.68
C PHE A 370 -1.74 10.32 0.58
N GLU A 371 -2.00 11.32 -0.25
CA GLU A 371 -2.90 11.17 -1.40
C GLU A 371 -2.42 10.08 -2.37
N ALA A 372 -1.10 9.96 -2.59
CA ALA A 372 -0.54 8.88 -3.40
C ALA A 372 -0.75 7.49 -2.77
N LEU A 373 -0.59 7.39 -1.46
CA LEU A 373 -0.85 6.16 -0.71
C LEU A 373 -2.32 5.75 -0.77
N MET A 374 -3.25 6.70 -0.71
CA MET A 374 -4.68 6.41 -0.87
C MET A 374 -4.98 5.81 -2.24
N ARG A 375 -4.34 6.32 -3.30
CA ARG A 375 -4.47 5.71 -4.64
C ARG A 375 -3.97 4.26 -4.66
N SER A 376 -2.88 3.98 -3.96
CA SER A 376 -2.35 2.62 -3.84
C SER A 376 -3.36 1.69 -3.16
N LEU A 377 -3.94 2.11 -2.03
CA LEU A 377 -4.96 1.35 -1.30
C LEU A 377 -6.23 1.14 -2.14
N ASP A 378 -6.69 2.18 -2.84
CA ASP A 378 -7.87 2.09 -3.70
C ASP A 378 -7.64 1.17 -4.90
N ASN A 379 -6.46 1.23 -5.53
CA ASN A 379 -6.07 0.32 -6.60
C ASN A 379 -5.97 -1.14 -6.10
N ALA A 380 -5.62 -1.34 -4.83
CA ALA A 380 -5.64 -2.65 -4.18
C ALA A 380 -7.06 -3.12 -3.78
N GLY A 381 -8.11 -2.33 -4.06
CA GLY A 381 -9.50 -2.69 -3.79
C GLY A 381 -10.00 -2.37 -2.38
N LEU A 382 -9.20 -1.68 -1.54
CA LEU A 382 -9.55 -1.37 -0.16
C LEU A 382 -10.56 -0.22 0.00
N ARG A 383 -10.91 0.48 -1.08
CA ARG A 383 -11.98 1.51 -1.11
C ARG A 383 -11.92 2.46 0.08
N THR A 384 -10.87 3.26 0.16
CA THR A 384 -10.57 4.23 1.22
C THR A 384 -11.69 5.25 1.46
N GLY A 385 -12.45 5.60 0.42
CA GLY A 385 -13.38 6.74 0.48
C GLY A 385 -12.67 8.09 0.60
N PHE A 386 -11.38 8.15 0.26
CA PHE A 386 -10.61 9.39 0.28
C PHE A 386 -11.05 10.35 -0.82
N ILE A 387 -11.09 11.64 -0.49
CA ILE A 387 -11.42 12.70 -1.44
C ILE A 387 -10.11 13.23 -2.03
N TYR A 388 -9.84 12.86 -3.29
CA TYR A 388 -8.65 13.29 -4.02
C TYR A 388 -8.71 14.76 -4.37
N ARG A 389 -7.65 15.50 -4.04
CA ARG A 389 -7.48 16.87 -4.48
C ARG A 389 -7.06 16.93 -5.95
N ARG A 390 -6.18 16.02 -6.39
CA ARG A 390 -5.79 15.86 -7.79
C ARG A 390 -6.18 14.47 -8.27
N PRO A 391 -7.46 14.26 -8.65
CA PRO A 391 -7.88 12.97 -9.19
C PRO A 391 -7.06 12.62 -10.44
N LEU A 392 -6.69 11.36 -10.60
CA LEU A 392 -6.01 10.90 -11.81
C LEU A 392 -6.97 11.08 -12.98
N ILE A 393 -6.68 12.02 -13.86
CA ILE A 393 -7.32 12.13 -15.17
C ILE A 393 -6.66 11.06 -16.04
N LYS A 394 -7.07 9.80 -15.90
CA LYS A 394 -6.79 8.82 -16.96
C LYS A 394 -7.59 9.29 -18.17
N GLN A 395 -6.91 9.77 -19.22
CA GLN A 395 -7.49 9.68 -20.55
C GLN A 395 -7.75 8.19 -20.76
N GLU A 396 -9.02 7.81 -20.94
CA GLU A 396 -9.35 6.45 -21.34
C GLU A 396 -8.48 6.15 -22.57
N ALA A 397 -7.57 5.18 -22.46
CA ALA A 397 -6.98 4.60 -23.66
C ALA A 397 -8.17 4.19 -24.52
N ALA A 398 -8.23 4.66 -25.77
CA ALA A 398 -9.30 4.33 -26.69
C ALA A 398 -9.52 2.82 -26.60
N ARG A 399 -10.72 2.41 -26.18
CA ARG A 399 -11.04 0.99 -26.07
C ARG A 399 -10.66 0.37 -27.41
N LEU A 400 -9.74 -0.60 -27.43
CA LEU A 400 -9.62 -1.47 -28.58
C LEU A 400 -11.02 -2.05 -28.80
N GLN A 401 -11.63 -1.70 -29.93
CA GLN A 401 -12.87 -2.34 -30.34
C GLN A 401 -12.54 -3.81 -30.56
N SER A 402 -12.80 -4.62 -29.55
CA SER A 402 -12.91 -6.06 -29.70
C SER A 402 -14.14 -6.30 -30.58
N ASP A 403 -13.94 -6.88 -31.76
CA ASP A 403 -15.03 -7.30 -32.66
C ASP A 403 -15.90 -8.41 -32.06
N VAL A 404 -15.53 -8.94 -30.90
CA VAL A 404 -16.32 -9.91 -30.13
C VAL A 404 -16.91 -9.22 -28.90
N ALA A 405 -18.22 -9.00 -28.93
CA ALA A 405 -18.98 -8.53 -27.77
C ALA A 405 -19.25 -9.70 -26.82
N LEU A 406 -18.66 -9.68 -25.62
CA LEU A 406 -18.98 -10.63 -24.57
C LEU A 406 -20.39 -10.34 -24.03
N PRO A 407 -21.28 -11.35 -23.92
CA PRO A 407 -22.59 -11.15 -23.31
C PRO A 407 -22.43 -10.79 -21.82
N PRO A 408 -23.35 -10.00 -21.26
CA PRO A 408 -23.29 -9.60 -19.86
C PRO A 408 -23.45 -10.84 -18.96
N THR A 409 -22.34 -11.36 -18.44
CA THR A 409 -22.35 -12.26 -17.29
C THR A 409 -22.79 -11.45 -16.06
N ALA A 410 -23.74 -12.00 -15.30
CA ALA A 410 -24.51 -11.34 -14.24
C ALA A 410 -23.71 -10.92 -12.99
N SER A 411 -22.39 -10.74 -13.08
CA SER A 411 -21.52 -10.47 -11.93
C SER A 411 -21.11 -9.01 -11.77
N ASN A 412 -21.65 -8.07 -12.55
CA ASN A 412 -21.35 -6.65 -12.39
C ASN A 412 -22.59 -5.83 -12.01
N TYR A 413 -23.12 -6.08 -10.81
CA TYR A 413 -24.28 -5.36 -10.25
C TYR A 413 -23.90 -4.02 -9.60
N THR A 414 -22.66 -3.53 -9.77
CA THR A 414 -22.18 -2.29 -9.14
C THR A 414 -22.44 -1.03 -10.00
N HIS A 415 -22.98 -1.17 -11.22
CA HIS A 415 -23.21 -0.03 -12.13
C HIS A 415 -24.64 0.54 -12.13
N LEU A 416 -25.54 0.07 -11.27
CA LEU A 416 -26.96 0.48 -11.31
C LEU A 416 -27.36 1.58 -10.30
N PHE A 417 -26.43 2.12 -9.51
CA PHE A 417 -26.72 3.25 -8.62
C PHE A 417 -25.56 4.27 -8.62
N ASP A 418 -25.37 4.95 -9.75
CA ASP A 418 -24.80 6.31 -9.74
C ASP A 418 -25.98 7.30 -9.74
N GLU A 419 -26.18 7.99 -8.62
CA GLU A 419 -27.16 9.08 -8.43
C GLU A 419 -26.77 10.38 -9.18
N ASP A 420 -26.17 10.30 -10.37
CA ASP A 420 -25.70 11.47 -11.11
C ASP A 420 -26.55 11.83 -12.34
N ASP A 421 -27.71 11.22 -12.52
CA ASP A 421 -28.54 11.45 -13.71
C ASP A 421 -29.41 12.74 -13.67
N ILE A 422 -29.32 13.54 -12.60
CA ILE A 422 -30.11 14.77 -12.44
C ILE A 422 -29.46 16.00 -13.09
N THR A 423 -28.18 15.94 -13.51
CA THR A 423 -27.45 17.16 -13.98
C THR A 423 -26.97 17.13 -15.43
N ARG A 424 -27.46 16.23 -16.28
CA ARG A 424 -27.08 16.21 -17.72
C ARG A 424 -27.93 17.17 -18.56
N SER A 425 -27.27 18.02 -19.36
CA SER A 425 -27.92 18.99 -20.24
C SER A 425 -28.73 18.33 -21.37
N PRO A 426 -29.85 18.94 -21.82
CA PRO A 426 -30.70 18.38 -22.89
C PRO A 426 -29.96 18.13 -24.20
N LEU A 427 -28.93 18.93 -24.49
CA LEU A 427 -28.11 18.82 -25.70
C LEU A 427 -27.25 17.55 -25.73
N LYS A 428 -26.85 17.03 -24.55
CA LYS A 428 -26.02 15.82 -24.43
C LYS A 428 -26.85 14.54 -24.58
N ARG A 429 -28.14 14.58 -24.19
CA ARG A 429 -29.11 13.50 -24.43
C ARG A 429 -29.39 13.25 -25.91
N ILE A 430 -29.42 14.30 -26.73
CA ILE A 430 -29.64 14.18 -28.19
C ILE A 430 -28.41 13.58 -28.88
N LEU A 431 -27.20 13.94 -28.43
CA LEU A 431 -25.96 13.43 -29.00
C LEU A 431 -25.72 11.93 -28.69
N ASP A 432 -26.20 11.44 -27.53
CA ASP A 432 -26.12 10.02 -27.14
C ASP A 432 -27.18 9.13 -27.82
N GLY A 433 -28.12 9.69 -28.60
CA GLY A 433 -29.16 8.95 -29.33
C GLY A 433 -28.62 7.94 -30.36
N ARG A 434 -27.35 8.04 -30.74
CA ARG A 434 -26.66 7.07 -31.61
C ARG A 434 -26.28 5.76 -30.91
N LYS A 435 -26.11 5.74 -29.58
CA LYS A 435 -25.70 4.54 -28.84
C LYS A 435 -26.83 3.51 -28.63
N THR A 436 -28.07 3.91 -28.89
CA THR A 436 -29.24 3.02 -28.74
C THR A 436 -29.37 2.05 -29.91
N GLN A 437 -28.85 2.39 -31.10
CA GLN A 437 -28.81 1.46 -32.26
C GLN A 437 -27.85 0.29 -32.03
N ASP A 438 -26.72 0.51 -31.35
CA ASP A 438 -25.73 -0.54 -31.07
C ASP A 438 -26.25 -1.62 -30.11
N LYS A 439 -27.24 -1.30 -29.26
CA LYS A 439 -27.87 -2.28 -28.36
C LYS A 439 -28.76 -3.30 -29.08
N THR A 440 -29.10 -3.07 -30.35
CA THR A 440 -29.89 -4.01 -31.17
C THR A 440 -29.03 -4.83 -32.14
N ARG A 441 -27.71 -4.58 -32.21
CA ARG A 441 -26.82 -5.22 -33.18
C ARG A 441 -26.61 -6.72 -32.92
N TRP A 442 -26.82 -7.19 -31.69
CA TRP A 442 -26.78 -8.63 -31.35
C TRP A 442 -27.94 -9.43 -31.93
N LEU A 443 -29.07 -8.79 -32.27
CA LEU A 443 -30.20 -9.46 -32.91
C LEU A 443 -29.90 -9.88 -34.35
N ASN A 444 -28.80 -9.38 -34.95
CA ASN A 444 -28.44 -9.59 -36.35
C ASN A 444 -27.05 -10.25 -36.53
N SER A 445 -26.49 -10.92 -35.50
CA SER A 445 -25.27 -11.72 -35.70
C SER A 445 -25.58 -12.98 -36.54
N PRO A 446 -24.74 -13.38 -37.51
CA PRO A 446 -25.07 -14.39 -38.52
C PRO A 446 -24.88 -15.83 -38.01
N ASN A 447 -25.38 -16.14 -36.82
CA ASN A 447 -25.51 -17.53 -36.37
C ASN A 447 -26.88 -18.04 -36.82
N VAL A 448 -26.90 -18.95 -37.79
CA VAL A 448 -28.13 -19.59 -38.26
C VAL A 448 -28.55 -20.64 -37.22
N TYR A 449 -29.55 -20.31 -36.40
CA TYR A 449 -30.15 -21.25 -35.46
C TYR A 449 -31.31 -21.99 -36.14
N GLN A 450 -31.28 -23.32 -36.16
CA GLN A 450 -32.41 -24.12 -36.64
C GLN A 450 -33.29 -24.53 -35.45
N LYS A 451 -34.56 -24.18 -35.51
CA LYS A 451 -35.57 -24.59 -34.53
C LYS A 451 -35.97 -26.04 -34.84
N VAL A 452 -35.68 -26.96 -33.93
CA VAL A 452 -36.08 -28.38 -34.06
C VAL A 452 -37.12 -28.70 -32.99
N GLU A 453 -38.29 -29.16 -33.42
CA GLU A 453 -39.33 -29.64 -32.52
C GLU A 453 -39.09 -31.12 -32.22
N VAL A 454 -38.83 -31.43 -30.96
CA VAL A 454 -38.64 -32.82 -30.52
C VAL A 454 -39.79 -33.17 -29.56
N LEU A 455 -40.39 -34.33 -29.78
CA LEU A 455 -41.41 -34.88 -28.89
C LEU A 455 -40.72 -35.54 -27.70
N GLU A 456 -41.17 -35.20 -26.49
CA GLU A 456 -40.67 -35.76 -25.24
C GLU A 456 -40.99 -37.27 -25.19
N THR A 457 -39.98 -38.13 -25.12
CA THR A 457 -40.18 -39.59 -25.05
C THR A 457 -40.04 -40.08 -23.61
N GLY A 458 -41.02 -40.84 -23.14
CA GLY A 458 -41.02 -41.47 -21.81
C GLY A 458 -42.26 -41.20 -20.94
N THR A 459 -43.20 -40.39 -21.42
CA THR A 459 -44.47 -40.11 -20.75
C THR A 459 -45.65 -40.55 -21.62
N PRO A 460 -46.77 -41.03 -21.03
CA PRO A 460 -47.92 -41.53 -21.78
C PRO A 460 -48.70 -40.44 -22.53
N ASP A 461 -48.34 -39.16 -22.37
CA ASP A 461 -48.91 -38.03 -23.10
C ASP A 461 -47.82 -37.00 -23.49
N PRO A 462 -47.14 -37.19 -24.64
CA PRO A 462 -45.93 -36.45 -24.98
C PRO A 462 -46.24 -35.03 -25.47
N LYS A 463 -45.61 -34.02 -24.85
CA LYS A 463 -45.68 -32.63 -25.30
C LYS A 463 -44.55 -32.31 -26.28
N LYS A 464 -44.85 -31.47 -27.29
CA LYS A 464 -43.84 -30.95 -28.21
C LYS A 464 -43.01 -29.90 -27.49
N ILE A 465 -41.70 -30.13 -27.39
CA ILE A 465 -40.76 -29.17 -26.82
C ILE A 465 -39.88 -28.65 -27.94
N THR A 466 -39.78 -27.32 -28.03
CA THR A 466 -38.85 -26.68 -28.96
C THR A 466 -37.46 -26.64 -28.34
N LYS A 467 -36.47 -27.20 -29.03
CA LYS A 467 -35.05 -27.05 -28.67
C LYS A 467 -34.32 -26.25 -29.75
N VAL A 468 -33.36 -25.43 -29.34
CA VAL A 468 -32.52 -24.64 -30.25
C VAL A 468 -31.12 -25.22 -30.17
N GLU A 469 -30.61 -25.77 -31.28
CA GLU A 469 -29.26 -26.30 -31.37
C GLU A 469 -28.37 -25.38 -32.20
N ILE A 470 -27.10 -25.28 -31.80
CA ILE A 470 -26.08 -24.47 -32.44
C ILE A 470 -25.38 -25.36 -33.46
N ILE A 471 -25.48 -25.04 -34.75
CA ILE A 471 -24.73 -25.74 -35.79
C ILE A 471 -23.32 -25.16 -35.80
N THR A 472 -22.36 -25.86 -35.20
CA THR A 472 -20.93 -25.60 -35.45
C THR A 472 -20.59 -26.17 -36.81
N MET A 473 -20.06 -25.34 -37.71
CA MET A 473 -19.52 -25.78 -38.99
C MET A 473 -18.29 -26.66 -38.76
N GLU A 474 -18.49 -27.97 -38.65
CA GLU A 474 -17.43 -28.95 -38.89
C GLU A 474 -17.71 -29.69 -40.20
N ASN A 475 -16.77 -29.50 -41.12
CA ASN A 475 -16.50 -30.19 -42.37
C ASN A 475 -17.45 -30.02 -43.57
N LYS A 476 -16.84 -29.52 -44.66
CA LYS A 476 -17.19 -29.85 -46.04
C LYS A 476 -17.11 -31.37 -46.27
#